data_AF-A0A0M4LSM3-F1
#
_entry.id   AF-A0A0M4LSM3-F1
#
_cell.length_a   1.000
_cell.length_b   1.000
_cell.length_c   1.000
_cell.angle_alpha   90.00
_cell.angle_beta   90.00
_cell.angle_gamma   90.00
#
_symmetry.space_group_name_H-M   'P 1'
#
loop_
_entity.id
_entity.type
_entity.pdbx_description
1 polymer ?
#
loop_
_entity_poly.entity_id
_entity_poly.type
_entity_poly.pdbx_seq_one_letter_code
_entity_poly.pdbx_strand_id
1 'polypeptide(L)'
;MGGLFGANWPSGRTIVTGSQLGEAGLGRRVLAGGVKHGLLHQPWRGVYIPRHLWLALPPWEQDRCALVAHAVAGRGVHVYTHFSAALLHGLTVWGRGREVHVNIPHQSSPSRQPADVHHHVAALGSQDVTTLLVPDAGAVRLTTLERTVVDCAMAARFDQAVVIGDSALARGVDPARLQETLLTMEGRRGVRKARRVLAALNGSSESAGESRTRLIIAELPVEMPELQITVFVNGREYRPDFAWRDRKLIVEFDGDTKYFDFGPTARALVDERERESALIEAGWHFVRIKWKHLERPDEVKARILAAYQASRRNEAA
;
A
#
# COMPACT_ATOMS: atom_id res chain seq x y z
N MET A 1 15.17 33.07 -5.25
CA MET A 1 15.74 31.73 -5.00
C MET A 1 15.10 30.62 -5.86
N GLY A 2 13.80 30.67 -6.21
CA GLY A 2 13.18 29.63 -7.06
C GLY A 2 13.89 29.40 -8.41
N GLY A 3 14.22 30.47 -9.14
CA GLY A 3 14.97 30.37 -10.42
C GLY A 3 16.40 29.84 -10.28
N LEU A 4 17.04 30.03 -9.11
CA LEU A 4 18.39 29.52 -8.85
C LEU A 4 18.40 27.99 -8.78
N PHE A 5 17.42 27.39 -8.08
CA PHE A 5 17.29 25.95 -8.02
C PHE A 5 16.91 25.35 -9.37
N GLY A 6 16.00 25.97 -10.12
CA GLY A 6 15.62 25.50 -11.45
C GLY A 6 16.80 25.45 -12.44
N ALA A 7 17.65 26.49 -12.46
CA ALA A 7 18.79 26.56 -13.39
C ALA A 7 19.95 25.61 -13.04
N ASN A 8 20.12 25.25 -11.76
CA ASN A 8 21.22 24.41 -11.28
C ASN A 8 20.75 23.02 -10.82
N TRP A 9 19.51 22.64 -11.15
CA TRP A 9 19.01 21.31 -10.80
C TRP A 9 19.62 20.26 -11.74
N PRO A 10 20.18 19.16 -11.22
CA PRO A 10 20.69 18.07 -12.06
C PRO A 10 19.63 17.55 -13.04
N SER A 11 19.94 17.61 -14.34
CA SER A 11 19.01 17.24 -15.42
C SER A 11 18.53 15.79 -15.30
N GLY A 12 17.25 15.57 -15.59
CA GLY A 12 16.62 14.25 -15.60
C GLY A 12 16.42 13.62 -14.22
N ARG A 13 16.62 14.37 -13.13
CA ARG A 13 16.43 13.87 -11.76
C ARG A 13 15.32 14.59 -11.01
N THR A 14 14.54 13.84 -10.25
CA THR A 14 13.52 14.42 -9.36
C THR A 14 14.06 14.55 -7.94
N ILE A 15 14.85 13.57 -7.50
CA ILE A 15 15.48 13.49 -6.19
C ILE A 15 16.99 13.58 -6.33
N VAL A 16 17.64 14.46 -5.56
CA VAL A 16 19.07 14.73 -5.67
C VAL A 16 19.74 14.86 -4.30
N THR A 17 21.00 14.44 -4.21
CA THR A 17 21.82 14.61 -3.01
C THR A 17 22.34 16.04 -2.89
N GLY A 18 22.67 16.45 -1.67
CA GLY A 18 23.38 17.71 -1.42
C GLY A 18 24.76 17.75 -2.08
N SER A 19 25.41 16.60 -2.31
CA SER A 19 26.68 16.52 -3.07
C SER A 19 26.47 16.94 -4.52
N GLN A 20 25.46 16.38 -5.17
CA GLN A 20 25.13 16.70 -6.57
C GLN A 20 24.74 18.17 -6.75
N LEU A 21 23.97 18.73 -5.81
CA LEU A 21 23.66 20.16 -5.82
C LEU A 21 24.91 21.01 -5.56
N GLY A 22 25.82 20.56 -4.71
CA GLY A 22 27.12 21.21 -4.48
C GLY A 22 28.00 21.22 -5.72
N GLU A 23 28.07 20.10 -6.45
CA GLU A 23 28.74 19.98 -7.75
C GLU A 23 28.11 20.92 -8.80
N ALA A 24 26.81 21.16 -8.72
CA ALA A 24 26.08 22.14 -9.52
C ALA A 24 26.18 23.59 -8.98
N GLY A 25 27.10 23.87 -8.04
CA GLY A 25 27.36 25.23 -7.53
C GLY A 25 26.45 25.70 -6.39
N LEU A 26 25.56 24.86 -5.87
CA LEU A 26 24.66 25.19 -4.76
C LEU A 26 25.23 24.75 -3.41
N GLY A 27 25.88 25.68 -2.71
CA GLY A 27 26.47 25.42 -1.40
C GLY A 27 25.46 25.13 -0.27
N ARG A 28 25.92 24.48 0.81
CA ARG A 28 25.09 24.06 1.96
C ARG A 28 24.20 25.16 2.56
N ARG A 29 24.68 26.41 2.63
CA ARG A 29 23.90 27.55 3.15
C ARG A 29 22.69 27.87 2.26
N VAL A 30 22.85 27.76 0.94
CA VAL A 30 21.77 27.95 -0.03
C VAL A 30 20.72 26.84 0.11
N LEU A 31 21.17 25.58 0.26
CA LEU A 31 20.26 24.45 0.49
C LEU A 31 19.46 24.60 1.78
N ALA A 32 20.12 24.97 2.89
CA ALA A 32 19.46 25.23 4.16
C ALA A 32 18.45 26.38 4.06
N GLY A 33 18.80 27.46 3.35
CA GLY A 33 17.88 28.56 3.03
C GLY A 33 16.69 28.08 2.19
N GLY A 34 16.92 27.25 1.17
CA GLY A 34 15.89 26.68 0.32
C GLY A 34 14.87 25.84 1.09
N VAL A 35 15.32 25.04 2.06
CA VAL A 35 14.43 24.29 2.96
C VAL A 35 13.68 25.24 3.89
N LYS A 36 14.39 26.18 4.55
CA LYS A 36 13.80 27.16 5.48
C LYS A 36 12.69 28.00 4.84
N HIS A 37 12.88 28.40 3.58
CA HIS A 37 11.94 29.22 2.83
C HIS A 37 10.94 28.41 2.01
N GLY A 38 10.88 27.08 2.19
CA GLY A 38 9.85 26.23 1.57
C GLY A 38 10.02 26.00 0.07
N LEU A 39 11.20 26.20 -0.50
CA LEU A 39 11.50 25.91 -1.92
C LEU A 39 11.94 24.47 -2.13
N LEU A 40 12.60 23.89 -1.13
CA LEU A 40 13.02 22.49 -1.11
C LEU A 40 12.29 21.74 0.00
N HIS A 41 12.00 20.47 -0.25
CA HIS A 41 11.67 19.51 0.78
C HIS A 41 12.85 18.55 0.97
N GLN A 42 13.08 18.12 2.21
CA GLN A 42 14.10 17.15 2.57
C GLN A 42 13.42 15.85 3.02
N PRO A 43 13.14 14.92 2.10
CA PRO A 43 12.46 13.66 2.42
C PRO A 43 13.38 12.70 3.19
N TRP A 44 14.70 12.86 3.02
CA TRP A 44 15.73 12.16 3.79
C TRP A 44 16.93 13.07 4.04
N ARG A 45 17.67 12.84 5.14
CA ARG A 45 18.83 13.67 5.50
C ARG A 45 19.83 13.77 4.34
N GLY A 46 20.11 15.00 3.91
CA GLY A 46 21.07 15.28 2.84
C GLY A 46 20.56 15.05 1.42
N VAL A 47 19.27 14.73 1.25
CA VAL A 47 18.62 14.50 -0.04
C VAL A 47 17.46 15.48 -0.19
N TYR A 48 17.26 16.01 -1.40
CA TYR A 48 16.35 17.11 -1.66
C TYR A 48 15.47 16.81 -2.87
N ILE A 49 14.25 17.34 -2.81
CA ILE A 49 13.26 17.40 -3.90
C ILE A 49 12.69 18.83 -3.92
N PRO A 50 12.35 19.39 -5.09
CA PRO A 50 11.64 20.67 -5.15
C PRO A 50 10.31 20.56 -4.39
N ARG A 51 9.99 21.54 -3.55
CA ARG A 51 8.83 21.46 -2.64
C ARG A 51 7.50 21.32 -3.39
N HIS A 52 7.37 21.96 -4.55
CA HIS A 52 6.15 21.87 -5.36
C HIS A 52 5.92 20.45 -5.88
N LEU A 53 6.97 19.73 -6.28
CA LEU A 53 6.85 18.32 -6.68
C LEU A 53 6.47 17.45 -5.49
N TRP A 54 7.08 17.67 -4.33
CA TRP A 54 6.70 16.93 -3.10
C TRP A 54 5.23 17.13 -2.72
N LEU A 55 4.73 18.36 -2.78
CA LEU A 55 3.34 18.67 -2.44
C LEU A 55 2.34 18.13 -3.47
N ALA A 56 2.77 17.90 -4.71
CA ALA A 56 1.96 17.26 -5.74
C ALA A 56 1.87 15.73 -5.57
N LEU A 57 2.76 15.12 -4.76
CA LEU A 57 2.69 13.69 -4.48
C LEU A 57 1.55 13.40 -3.49
N PRO A 58 0.70 12.40 -3.76
CA PRO A 58 -0.20 11.90 -2.74
C PRO A 58 0.58 11.27 -1.57
N PRO A 59 -0.03 11.13 -0.38
CA PRO A 59 0.69 10.66 0.81
C PRO A 59 1.43 9.32 0.65
N TRP A 60 0.89 8.37 -0.11
CA TRP A 60 1.54 7.08 -0.36
C TRP A 60 2.77 7.20 -1.29
N GLU A 61 2.76 8.14 -2.23
CA GLU A 61 3.92 8.44 -3.07
C GLU A 61 4.97 9.26 -2.32
N GLN A 62 4.57 10.10 -1.36
CA GLN A 62 5.51 10.78 -0.46
C GLN A 62 6.32 9.76 0.36
N ASP A 63 5.64 8.72 0.85
CA ASP A 63 6.24 7.60 1.56
C ASP A 63 7.26 6.83 0.70
N ARG A 64 6.89 6.52 -0.55
CA ARG A 64 7.79 5.92 -1.52
C ARG A 64 8.97 6.85 -1.84
N CYS A 65 8.72 8.15 -2.02
CA CYS A 65 9.75 9.15 -2.28
C CYS A 65 10.78 9.24 -1.14
N ALA A 66 10.34 9.15 0.13
CA ALA A 66 11.26 9.11 1.27
C ALA A 66 12.16 7.87 1.26
N LEU A 67 11.61 6.71 0.88
CA LEU A 67 12.37 5.48 0.72
C LEU A 67 13.38 5.57 -0.44
N VAL A 68 12.97 6.12 -1.60
CA VAL A 68 13.89 6.35 -2.73
C VAL A 68 15.00 7.33 -2.33
N ALA A 69 14.66 8.38 -1.57
CA ALA A 69 15.65 9.32 -1.05
C ALA A 69 16.67 8.64 -0.12
N HIS A 70 16.25 7.71 0.73
CA HIS A 70 17.17 6.87 1.49
C HIS A 70 18.08 6.04 0.57
N ALA A 71 17.56 5.43 -0.49
CA ALA A 71 18.35 4.67 -1.46
C ALA A 71 19.39 5.52 -2.20
N VAL A 72 19.01 6.73 -2.60
CA VAL A 72 19.91 7.74 -3.20
C VAL A 72 21.03 8.11 -2.22
N ALA A 73 20.71 8.33 -0.94
CA ALA A 73 21.70 8.65 0.09
C ALA A 73 22.67 7.49 0.37
N GLY A 74 22.13 6.27 0.48
CA GLY A 74 22.87 5.06 0.80
C GLY A 74 23.60 4.42 -0.38
N ARG A 75 23.50 4.99 -1.60
CA ARG A 75 24.16 4.51 -2.83
C ARG A 75 23.97 3.00 -3.10
N GLY A 76 22.79 2.46 -2.80
CA GLY A 76 22.46 1.06 -3.10
C GLY A 76 23.20 -0.01 -2.26
N VAL A 77 23.84 0.37 -1.15
CA VAL A 77 24.56 -0.57 -0.27
C VAL A 77 23.63 -1.53 0.46
N HIS A 78 22.39 -1.11 0.72
CA HIS A 78 21.43 -1.86 1.51
C HIS A 78 20.64 -2.86 0.67
N VAL A 79 20.24 -3.97 1.30
CA VAL A 79 19.20 -4.86 0.79
C VAL A 79 17.89 -4.49 1.50
N TYR A 80 16.95 -3.90 0.79
CA TYR A 80 15.63 -3.56 1.37
C TYR A 80 14.78 -4.81 1.58
N THR A 81 13.95 -4.80 2.62
CA THR A 81 13.08 -5.94 2.97
C THR A 81 11.76 -5.43 3.55
N HIS A 82 10.82 -6.34 3.85
CA HIS A 82 9.55 -6.06 4.50
C HIS A 82 8.79 -4.89 3.84
N PHE A 83 8.28 -3.92 4.62
CA PHE A 83 7.50 -2.80 4.09
C PHE A 83 8.24 -1.95 3.06
N SER A 84 9.56 -1.78 3.21
CA SER A 84 10.35 -1.02 2.22
C SER A 84 10.49 -1.78 0.91
N ALA A 85 10.79 -3.09 0.95
CA ALA A 85 10.78 -3.88 -0.28
C ALA A 85 9.39 -3.96 -0.91
N ALA A 86 8.32 -4.05 -0.10
CA ALA A 86 6.95 -4.10 -0.60
C ALA A 86 6.59 -2.82 -1.39
N LEU A 87 6.94 -1.64 -0.85
CA LEU A 87 6.76 -0.37 -1.55
C LEU A 87 7.59 -0.28 -2.84
N LEU A 88 8.83 -0.79 -2.84
CA LEU A 88 9.69 -0.80 -4.04
C LEU A 88 9.15 -1.73 -5.13
N HIS A 89 8.56 -2.86 -4.75
CA HIS A 89 7.84 -3.77 -5.66
C HIS A 89 6.51 -3.18 -6.17
N GLY A 90 6.10 -2.03 -5.64
CA GLY A 90 4.82 -1.40 -5.97
C GLY A 90 3.61 -2.10 -5.36
N LEU A 91 3.79 -2.81 -4.24
CA LEU A 91 2.69 -3.38 -3.47
C LEU A 91 1.99 -2.30 -2.65
N THR A 92 0.70 -2.52 -2.42
CA THR A 92 -0.08 -1.67 -1.50
C THR A 92 0.38 -1.91 -0.07
N VAL A 93 0.77 -0.82 0.62
CA VAL A 93 1.14 -0.84 2.03
C VAL A 93 0.30 0.19 2.78
N TRP A 94 -0.24 -0.19 3.93
CA TRP A 94 -1.09 0.66 4.75
C TRP A 94 -0.67 0.65 6.22
N GLY A 95 -0.85 1.80 6.89
CA GLY A 95 -0.69 1.94 8.34
C GLY A 95 0.72 1.66 8.86
N ARG A 96 1.75 1.76 8.01
CA ARG A 96 3.14 1.54 8.40
C ARG A 96 3.73 2.76 9.12
N GLY A 97 4.81 2.56 9.86
CA GLY A 97 5.68 3.65 10.30
C GLY A 97 6.52 4.22 9.16
N ARG A 98 7.19 5.35 9.40
CA ARG A 98 8.10 6.00 8.44
C ARG A 98 9.46 5.31 8.29
N GLU A 99 9.70 4.29 9.13
CA GLU A 99 10.96 3.55 9.17
C GLU A 99 11.30 2.91 7.81
N VAL A 100 12.59 2.90 7.49
CA VAL A 100 13.14 2.19 6.33
C VAL A 100 13.63 0.81 6.77
N HIS A 101 13.10 -0.23 6.16
CA HIS A 101 13.40 -1.62 6.50
C HIS A 101 14.53 -2.16 5.62
N VAL A 102 15.65 -2.50 6.24
CA VAL A 102 16.83 -3.06 5.57
C VAL A 102 17.26 -4.36 6.24
N ASN A 103 17.81 -5.28 5.44
CA ASN A 103 18.41 -6.50 5.95
C ASN A 103 19.91 -6.29 6.23
N ILE A 104 20.35 -6.82 7.37
CA ILE A 104 21.77 -6.98 7.70
C ILE A 104 22.06 -8.48 7.91
N PRO A 105 23.22 -8.98 7.45
CA PRO A 105 23.53 -10.42 7.52
C PRO A 105 23.78 -10.88 8.96
N HIS A 106 24.27 -9.99 9.82
CA HIS A 106 24.57 -10.26 11.23
C HIS A 106 24.17 -9.05 12.08
N GLN A 107 23.80 -9.31 13.34
CA GLN A 107 23.45 -8.25 14.27
C GLN A 107 24.68 -7.38 14.54
N SER A 108 24.60 -6.10 14.17
CA SER A 108 25.62 -5.11 14.54
C SER A 108 25.35 -4.59 15.96
N SER A 109 26.39 -4.14 16.67
CA SER A 109 26.24 -3.58 18.01
C SER A 109 25.18 -2.46 18.02
N PRO A 110 24.30 -2.41 19.04
CA PRO A 110 23.14 -1.50 19.08
C PRO A 110 23.49 -0.01 19.17
N SER A 111 24.77 0.37 19.21
CA SER A 111 25.22 1.71 19.60
C SER A 111 25.08 2.81 18.55
N ARG A 112 24.57 2.54 17.33
CA ARG A 112 24.37 3.58 16.29
C ARG A 112 23.24 3.25 15.29
N GLN A 113 22.08 2.79 15.77
CA GLN A 113 20.93 2.63 14.88
C GLN A 113 20.25 3.99 14.66
N PRO A 114 20.15 4.51 13.43
CA PRO A 114 19.32 5.68 13.16
C PRO A 114 17.87 5.35 13.50
N ALA A 115 17.18 6.23 14.23
CA ALA A 115 15.78 6.01 14.64
C ALA A 115 14.82 5.77 13.45
N ASP A 116 15.23 6.21 12.25
CA ASP A 116 14.43 6.12 11.03
C ASP A 116 14.70 4.85 10.19
N VAL A 117 15.57 3.94 10.66
CA VAL A 117 15.94 2.70 9.95
C VAL A 117 15.74 1.48 10.85
N HIS A 118 14.92 0.54 10.40
CA HIS A 118 14.69 -0.73 11.05
C HIS A 118 15.55 -1.84 10.41
N HIS A 119 16.43 -2.44 11.22
CA HIS A 119 17.32 -3.51 10.77
C HIS A 119 16.72 -4.89 11.04
N HIS A 120 16.54 -5.67 9.97
CA HIS A 120 16.19 -7.08 10.04
C HIS A 120 17.45 -7.93 9.95
N VAL A 121 17.55 -8.97 10.77
CA VAL A 121 18.69 -9.89 10.77
C VAL A 121 18.27 -11.19 10.09
N ALA A 122 18.77 -11.42 8.88
CA ALA A 122 18.63 -12.69 8.18
C ALA A 122 19.81 -12.93 7.23
N ALA A 123 20.27 -14.18 7.19
CA ALA A 123 21.11 -14.66 6.11
C ALA A 123 20.24 -14.79 4.85
N LEU A 124 20.50 -13.95 3.85
CA LEU A 124 19.82 -13.98 2.54
C LEU A 124 20.75 -14.63 1.52
N GLY A 125 20.27 -15.64 0.82
CA GLY A 125 20.95 -16.22 -0.34
C GLY A 125 20.71 -15.40 -1.61
N SER A 126 21.34 -15.80 -2.71
CA SER A 126 21.14 -15.15 -4.02
C SER A 126 19.69 -15.27 -4.50
N GLN A 127 19.01 -16.39 -4.21
CA GLN A 127 17.61 -16.60 -4.53
C GLN A 127 16.64 -15.69 -3.74
N ASP A 128 17.08 -15.12 -2.62
CA ASP A 128 16.26 -14.26 -1.78
C ASP A 128 16.31 -12.79 -2.18
N VAL A 129 17.27 -12.41 -3.03
CA VAL A 129 17.57 -11.01 -3.35
C VAL A 129 17.47 -10.78 -4.85
N THR A 130 16.76 -9.72 -5.22
CA THR A 130 16.69 -9.20 -6.59
C THR A 130 17.19 -7.77 -6.66
N THR A 131 17.30 -7.23 -7.87
CA THR A 131 17.68 -5.84 -8.13
C THR A 131 16.63 -5.18 -9.01
N LEU A 132 16.18 -4.00 -8.62
CA LEU A 132 15.29 -3.16 -9.42
C LEU A 132 16.01 -1.88 -9.83
N LEU A 133 15.73 -1.40 -11.04
CA LEU A 133 16.09 -0.05 -11.44
C LEU A 133 15.02 0.91 -10.93
N VAL A 134 15.43 1.79 -10.02
CA VAL A 134 14.56 2.79 -9.39
C VAL A 134 14.98 4.17 -9.92
N PRO A 135 14.03 4.98 -10.42
CA PRO A 135 14.32 6.36 -10.82
C PRO A 135 15.10 7.12 -9.75
N ASP A 136 16.08 7.93 -10.16
CA ASP A 136 17.05 8.67 -9.33
C ASP A 136 18.06 7.82 -8.52
N ALA A 137 17.65 6.66 -8.00
CA ALA A 137 18.47 5.78 -7.16
C ALA A 137 19.31 4.76 -7.94
N GLY A 138 18.95 4.45 -9.19
CA GLY A 138 19.63 3.44 -10.00
C GLY A 138 19.32 2.01 -9.56
N ALA A 139 20.32 1.14 -9.57
CA ALA A 139 20.18 -0.26 -9.16
C ALA A 139 20.03 -0.38 -7.63
N VAL A 140 18.87 -0.86 -7.18
CA VAL A 140 18.54 -1.04 -5.77
C VAL A 140 18.34 -2.52 -5.48
N ARG A 141 19.03 -3.04 -4.47
CA ARG A 141 18.90 -4.43 -4.02
C ARG A 141 17.80 -4.56 -2.99
N LEU A 142 16.99 -5.61 -3.09
CA LEU A 142 15.88 -5.87 -2.19
C LEU A 142 15.52 -7.36 -2.19
N THR A 143 14.74 -7.80 -1.21
CA THR A 143 14.21 -9.17 -1.20
C THR A 143 13.34 -9.42 -2.43
N THR A 144 13.33 -10.66 -2.95
CA THR A 144 12.39 -11.05 -4.03
C THR A 144 10.95 -10.80 -3.62
N LEU A 145 10.04 -10.75 -4.59
CA LEU A 145 8.64 -10.38 -4.34
C LEU A 145 7.98 -11.35 -3.34
N GLU A 146 8.14 -12.65 -3.57
CA GLU A 146 7.61 -13.71 -2.72
C GLU A 146 8.24 -13.67 -1.33
N ARG A 147 9.57 -13.50 -1.27
CA ARG A 147 10.29 -13.36 0.01
C ARG A 147 9.80 -12.16 0.80
N THR A 148 9.57 -11.04 0.13
CA THR A 148 9.06 -9.81 0.73
C THR A 148 7.67 -10.00 1.34
N VAL A 149 6.77 -10.67 0.62
CA VAL A 149 5.41 -10.97 1.11
C VAL A 149 5.48 -11.90 2.33
N VAL A 150 6.30 -12.94 2.28
CA VAL A 150 6.48 -13.88 3.40
C VAL A 150 7.10 -13.20 4.63
N ASP A 151 8.15 -12.40 4.44
CA ASP A 151 8.77 -11.62 5.52
C ASP A 151 7.75 -10.68 6.18
N CYS A 152 6.94 -9.97 5.38
CA CYS A 152 5.82 -9.16 5.90
C CYS A 152 4.81 -10.01 6.67
N ALA A 153 4.42 -11.17 6.14
CA ALA A 153 3.47 -12.08 6.78
C ALA A 153 3.96 -12.64 8.13
N MET A 154 5.28 -12.79 8.29
CA MET A 154 5.89 -13.24 9.54
C MET A 154 5.94 -12.11 10.60
N ALA A 155 6.15 -10.86 10.19
CA ALA A 155 6.44 -9.74 11.10
C ALA A 155 5.27 -8.76 11.31
N ALA A 156 4.64 -8.26 10.24
CA ALA A 156 3.66 -7.17 10.25
C ALA A 156 2.34 -7.56 10.93
N ARG A 157 1.51 -6.61 11.36
CA ARG A 157 0.16 -6.94 11.86
C ARG A 157 -0.62 -7.76 10.81
N PHE A 158 -1.55 -8.60 11.27
CA PHE A 158 -2.26 -9.55 10.41
C PHE A 158 -2.96 -8.85 9.23
N ASP A 159 -3.70 -7.78 9.49
CA ASP A 159 -4.40 -6.97 8.49
C ASP A 159 -3.43 -6.32 7.48
N GLN A 160 -2.33 -5.74 7.95
CA GLN A 160 -1.31 -5.15 7.07
C GLN A 160 -0.67 -6.19 6.15
N ALA A 161 -0.37 -7.37 6.70
CA ALA A 161 0.23 -8.45 5.92
C ALA A 161 -0.72 -8.99 4.86
N VAL A 162 -2.02 -9.09 5.18
CA VAL A 162 -3.04 -9.49 4.20
C VAL A 162 -3.16 -8.45 3.09
N VAL A 163 -3.17 -7.14 3.39
CA VAL A 163 -3.19 -6.07 2.36
C VAL A 163 -2.02 -6.22 1.38
N ILE A 164 -0.81 -6.46 1.91
CA ILE A 164 0.39 -6.65 1.08
C ILE A 164 0.28 -7.91 0.23
N GLY A 165 -0.19 -9.02 0.82
CA GLY A 165 -0.38 -10.29 0.13
C GLY A 165 -1.45 -10.22 -0.96
N ASP A 166 -2.62 -9.65 -0.67
CA ASP A 166 -3.72 -9.44 -1.63
C ASP A 166 -3.23 -8.62 -2.82
N SER A 167 -2.51 -7.52 -2.56
CA SER A 167 -1.92 -6.69 -3.62
C SER A 167 -0.88 -7.43 -4.45
N ALA A 168 -0.15 -8.39 -3.86
CA ALA A 168 0.77 -9.24 -4.61
C ALA A 168 0.03 -10.24 -5.50
N LEU A 169 -1.03 -10.89 -4.97
CA LEU A 169 -1.88 -11.80 -5.75
C LEU A 169 -2.57 -11.10 -6.91
N ALA A 170 -3.12 -9.89 -6.68
CA ALA A 170 -3.74 -9.06 -7.71
C ALA A 170 -2.77 -8.71 -8.86
N ARG A 171 -1.45 -8.72 -8.59
CA ARG A 171 -0.38 -8.48 -9.57
C ARG A 171 0.14 -9.77 -10.22
N GLY A 172 -0.53 -10.91 -9.98
CA GLY A 172 -0.21 -12.20 -10.61
C GLY A 172 0.82 -13.04 -9.88
N VAL A 173 1.14 -12.73 -8.60
CA VAL A 173 1.94 -13.65 -7.79
C VAL A 173 1.14 -14.92 -7.54
N ASP A 174 1.75 -16.07 -7.85
CA ASP A 174 1.15 -17.37 -7.59
C ASP A 174 1.19 -17.70 -6.08
N PRO A 175 0.03 -17.96 -5.44
CA PRO A 175 -0.03 -18.40 -4.05
C PRO A 175 0.86 -19.61 -3.74
N ALA A 176 1.06 -20.52 -4.69
CA ALA A 176 1.93 -21.69 -4.49
C ALA A 176 3.38 -21.27 -4.26
N ARG A 177 3.88 -20.23 -4.96
CA ARG A 177 5.24 -19.70 -4.79
C ARG A 177 5.43 -19.04 -3.43
N LEU A 178 4.38 -18.42 -2.87
CA LEU A 178 4.39 -17.92 -1.49
C LEU A 178 4.49 -19.06 -0.48
N GLN A 179 3.76 -20.16 -0.71
CA GLN A 179 3.85 -21.36 0.14
C GLN A 179 5.22 -22.02 0.06
N GLU A 180 5.76 -22.22 -1.14
CA GLU A 180 7.13 -22.73 -1.36
C GLU A 180 8.16 -21.88 -0.60
N THR A 181 8.07 -20.56 -0.72
CA THR A 181 8.96 -19.63 0.00
C THR A 181 8.81 -19.79 1.51
N LEU A 182 7.58 -19.90 2.02
CA LEU A 182 7.32 -20.09 3.45
C LEU A 182 7.85 -21.43 3.99
N LEU A 183 7.82 -22.51 3.19
CA LEU A 183 8.39 -23.80 3.57
C LEU A 183 9.90 -23.73 3.79
N THR A 184 10.62 -22.89 3.04
CA THR A 184 12.06 -22.67 3.29
C THR A 184 12.37 -21.93 4.60
N MET A 185 11.35 -21.39 5.27
CA MET A 185 11.47 -20.62 6.50
C MET A 185 11.05 -21.42 7.74
N GLU A 186 10.85 -22.73 7.63
CA GLU A 186 10.42 -23.58 8.76
C GLU A 186 11.30 -23.43 10.01
N GLY A 187 10.66 -23.56 11.18
CA GLY A 187 11.30 -23.35 12.49
C GLY A 187 11.53 -21.89 12.88
N ARG A 188 11.40 -20.93 11.96
CA ARG A 188 11.58 -19.50 12.27
C ARG A 188 10.38 -18.90 13.01
N ARG A 189 10.66 -17.90 13.85
CA ARG A 189 9.63 -17.09 14.51
C ARG A 189 8.75 -16.41 13.44
N GLY A 190 7.43 -16.50 13.60
CA GLY A 190 6.46 -15.86 12.71
C GLY A 190 5.88 -16.77 11.63
N VAL A 191 6.43 -17.97 11.38
CA VAL A 191 5.90 -18.90 10.36
C VAL A 191 4.43 -19.26 10.60
N ARG A 192 4.03 -19.52 11.85
CA ARG A 192 2.61 -19.81 12.18
C ARG A 192 1.69 -18.65 11.81
N LYS A 193 2.16 -17.42 12.01
CA LYS A 193 1.42 -16.20 11.65
C LYS A 193 1.36 -16.05 10.13
N ALA A 194 2.47 -16.26 9.43
CA ALA A 194 2.50 -16.23 7.98
C ALA A 194 1.53 -17.26 7.38
N ARG A 195 1.49 -18.50 7.88
CA ARG A 195 0.52 -19.51 7.42
C ARG A 195 -0.93 -19.01 7.54
N ARG A 196 -1.28 -18.36 8.65
CA ARG A 196 -2.61 -17.75 8.84
C ARG A 196 -2.87 -16.62 7.85
N VAL A 197 -1.88 -15.76 7.60
CA VAL A 197 -1.99 -14.66 6.62
C VAL A 197 -2.19 -15.23 5.22
N LEU A 198 -1.34 -16.17 4.79
CA LEU A 198 -1.39 -16.78 3.46
C LEU A 198 -2.74 -17.47 3.20
N ALA A 199 -3.31 -18.13 4.21
CA ALA A 199 -4.63 -18.74 4.13
C ALA A 199 -5.79 -17.73 4.02
N ALA A 200 -5.54 -16.46 4.37
CA ALA A 200 -6.53 -15.39 4.32
C ALA A 200 -6.39 -14.48 3.10
N LEU A 201 -5.43 -14.73 2.21
CA LEU A 201 -5.21 -13.88 1.03
C LEU A 201 -6.30 -14.07 -0.03
N ASN A 202 -6.62 -12.99 -0.72
CA ASN A 202 -7.54 -12.96 -1.84
C ASN A 202 -7.15 -11.84 -2.81
N GLY A 203 -6.73 -12.20 -4.04
CA GLY A 203 -6.30 -11.26 -5.07
C GLY A 203 -7.40 -10.40 -5.69
N SER A 204 -8.67 -10.61 -5.33
CA SER A 204 -9.81 -9.81 -5.81
C SER A 204 -10.00 -8.50 -5.03
N SER A 205 -9.28 -8.27 -3.92
CA SER A 205 -9.32 -6.98 -3.23
C SER A 205 -8.45 -5.96 -3.98
N GLU A 206 -9.04 -4.88 -4.48
CA GLU A 206 -8.37 -3.87 -5.31
C GLU A 206 -7.75 -2.75 -4.46
N SER A 207 -8.08 -2.67 -3.17
CA SER A 207 -7.56 -1.67 -2.25
C SER A 207 -7.33 -2.22 -0.83
N ALA A 208 -6.50 -1.51 -0.06
CA ALA A 208 -6.28 -1.83 1.35
C ALA A 208 -7.57 -1.76 2.18
N GLY A 209 -8.50 -0.87 1.82
CA GLY A 209 -9.80 -0.74 2.49
C GLY A 209 -10.72 -1.93 2.21
N GLU A 210 -10.72 -2.44 0.98
CA GLU A 210 -11.44 -3.68 0.63
C GLU A 210 -10.87 -4.89 1.37
N SER A 211 -9.54 -5.10 1.34
CA SER A 211 -8.91 -6.19 2.10
C SER A 211 -9.29 -6.15 3.58
N ARG A 212 -9.25 -4.97 4.22
CA ARG A 212 -9.66 -4.81 5.62
C ARG A 212 -11.15 -5.05 5.82
N THR A 213 -12.01 -4.57 4.93
CA THR A 213 -13.46 -4.81 4.96
C THR A 213 -13.76 -6.30 4.90
N ARG A 214 -13.11 -7.02 3.97
CA ARG A 214 -13.21 -8.47 3.82
C ARG A 214 -12.83 -9.21 5.10
N LEU A 215 -11.75 -8.80 5.76
CA LEU A 215 -11.33 -9.39 7.03
C LEU A 215 -12.37 -9.16 8.14
N ILE A 216 -13.00 -7.98 8.20
CA ILE A 216 -14.07 -7.71 9.16
C ILE A 216 -15.30 -8.59 8.87
N ILE A 217 -15.68 -8.76 7.59
CA ILE A 217 -16.81 -9.60 7.20
C ILE A 217 -16.53 -11.08 7.53
N ALA A 218 -15.29 -11.54 7.36
CA ALA A 218 -14.89 -12.91 7.69
C ALA A 218 -15.00 -13.26 9.19
N GLU A 219 -15.13 -12.27 10.06
CA GLU A 219 -15.38 -12.45 11.50
C GLU A 219 -16.87 -12.52 11.86
N LEU A 220 -17.78 -12.29 10.90
CA LEU A 220 -19.22 -12.36 11.11
C LEU A 220 -19.75 -13.80 10.97
N PRO A 221 -20.84 -14.17 11.68
CA PRO A 221 -21.47 -15.48 11.56
C PRO A 221 -22.41 -15.54 10.33
N VAL A 222 -21.90 -15.16 9.15
CA VAL A 222 -22.63 -15.14 7.88
C VAL A 222 -21.77 -15.77 6.78
N GLU A 223 -22.40 -16.22 5.70
CA GLU A 223 -21.66 -16.64 4.50
C GLU A 223 -20.82 -15.48 3.96
N MET A 224 -19.62 -15.75 3.44
CA MET A 224 -18.82 -14.69 2.82
C MET A 224 -19.54 -14.18 1.56
N PRO A 225 -19.59 -12.85 1.33
CA PRO A 225 -20.10 -12.31 0.09
C PRO A 225 -19.17 -12.66 -1.06
N GLU A 226 -19.73 -12.68 -2.27
CA GLU A 226 -18.93 -12.74 -3.48
C GLU A 226 -18.21 -11.39 -3.68
N LEU A 227 -16.94 -11.44 -4.09
CA LEU A 227 -16.12 -10.25 -4.35
C LEU A 227 -16.13 -9.88 -5.82
N GLN A 228 -16.12 -8.57 -6.12
CA GLN A 228 -15.93 -8.01 -7.47
C GLN A 228 -16.83 -8.65 -8.54
N ILE A 229 -18.07 -8.98 -8.16
CA ILE A 229 -19.01 -9.64 -9.05
C ILE A 229 -19.64 -8.68 -10.04
N THR A 230 -19.90 -9.15 -11.27
CA THR A 230 -20.72 -8.40 -12.22
C THR A 230 -22.21 -8.61 -11.94
N VAL A 231 -22.94 -7.52 -11.74
CA VAL A 231 -24.41 -7.46 -11.65
C VAL A 231 -24.94 -6.67 -12.84
N PHE A 232 -25.95 -7.21 -13.53
CA PHE A 232 -26.62 -6.51 -14.61
C PHE A 232 -27.98 -5.98 -14.14
N VAL A 233 -28.17 -4.66 -14.21
CA VAL A 233 -29.45 -4.02 -13.91
C VAL A 233 -29.78 -3.03 -15.02
N ASN A 234 -30.98 -3.13 -15.59
CA ASN A 234 -31.47 -2.25 -16.67
C ASN A 234 -30.48 -2.14 -17.85
N GLY A 235 -29.83 -3.25 -18.23
CA GLY A 235 -28.85 -3.30 -19.32
C GLY A 235 -27.49 -2.66 -19.01
N ARG A 236 -27.24 -2.26 -17.75
CA ARG A 236 -25.96 -1.71 -17.28
C ARG A 236 -25.24 -2.72 -16.39
N GLU A 237 -23.93 -2.76 -16.50
CA GLU A 237 -23.03 -3.56 -15.67
C GLU A 237 -22.60 -2.77 -14.43
N TYR A 238 -22.63 -3.44 -13.27
CA TYR A 238 -22.21 -2.95 -11.97
C TYR A 238 -21.26 -3.95 -11.33
N ARG A 239 -20.19 -3.46 -10.70
CA ARG A 239 -19.19 -4.29 -10.02
C ARG A 239 -19.01 -3.82 -8.57
N PRO A 240 -19.90 -4.22 -7.65
CA PRO A 240 -19.74 -3.93 -6.23
C PRO A 240 -18.53 -4.66 -5.66
N ASP A 241 -17.92 -4.08 -4.61
CA ASP A 241 -16.78 -4.69 -3.94
C ASP A 241 -17.15 -6.04 -3.31
N PHE A 242 -18.30 -6.09 -2.62
CA PHE A 242 -18.84 -7.28 -1.96
C PHE A 242 -20.35 -7.35 -2.15
N ALA A 243 -20.87 -8.55 -2.45
CA ALA A 243 -22.31 -8.75 -2.56
C ALA A 243 -22.78 -10.14 -2.15
N TRP A 244 -23.95 -10.17 -1.51
CA TRP A 244 -24.78 -11.36 -1.37
C TRP A 244 -25.94 -11.26 -2.37
N ARG A 245 -25.84 -11.97 -3.51
CA ARG A 245 -26.83 -11.89 -4.60
C ARG A 245 -28.22 -12.36 -4.19
N ASP A 246 -28.28 -13.48 -3.48
CA ASP A 246 -29.51 -14.08 -2.98
C ASP A 246 -30.27 -13.12 -2.05
N ARG A 247 -29.56 -12.21 -1.39
CA ARG A 247 -30.12 -11.21 -0.46
C ARG A 247 -30.25 -9.81 -1.07
N LYS A 248 -29.70 -9.60 -2.28
CA LYS A 248 -29.52 -8.27 -2.88
C LYS A 248 -28.89 -7.28 -1.91
N LEU A 249 -27.83 -7.68 -1.22
CA LEU A 249 -27.08 -6.82 -0.28
C LEU A 249 -25.68 -6.56 -0.80
N ILE A 250 -25.30 -5.29 -0.94
CA ILE A 250 -23.99 -4.81 -1.35
C ILE A 250 -23.29 -4.15 -0.17
N VAL A 251 -21.98 -4.40 -0.04
CA VAL A 251 -21.08 -3.63 0.82
C VAL A 251 -20.03 -3.00 -0.08
N GLU A 252 -19.86 -1.69 0.03
CA GLU A 252 -18.88 -0.93 -0.75
C GLU A 252 -17.96 -0.13 0.17
N PHE A 253 -16.66 -0.22 -0.10
CA PHE A 253 -15.64 0.59 0.52
C PHE A 253 -15.45 1.88 -0.29
N ASP A 254 -15.97 2.99 0.25
CA ASP A 254 -15.75 4.32 -0.28
C ASP A 254 -14.42 4.85 0.27
N GLY A 255 -13.34 4.64 -0.49
CA GLY A 255 -12.06 5.26 -0.22
C GLY A 255 -12.16 6.76 -0.49
N ASP A 256 -11.82 7.59 0.52
CA ASP A 256 -11.76 9.06 0.39
C ASP A 256 -10.84 9.55 -0.76
N THR A 257 -10.11 8.64 -1.40
CA THR A 257 -9.14 8.87 -2.47
C THR A 257 -9.75 9.23 -3.84
N LYS A 258 -11.04 9.00 -4.09
CA LYS A 258 -11.69 9.50 -5.32
C LYS A 258 -11.69 11.04 -5.43
N TYR A 259 -11.34 11.78 -4.36
CA TYR A 259 -11.40 13.24 -4.32
C TYR A 259 -10.07 13.99 -4.52
N PHE A 260 -8.92 13.30 -4.56
CA PHE A 260 -7.60 13.98 -4.55
C PHE A 260 -6.94 14.12 -5.92
N ASP A 261 -7.30 13.28 -6.90
CA ASP A 261 -7.05 13.59 -8.32
C ASP A 261 -8.28 14.32 -8.83
N PHE A 262 -8.16 15.63 -9.08
CA PHE A 262 -9.17 16.51 -9.69
C PHE A 262 -10.60 16.02 -9.41
N GLY A 263 -11.11 16.33 -8.20
CA GLY A 263 -12.35 15.76 -7.66
C GLY A 263 -13.43 15.51 -8.71
N PRO A 264 -14.21 14.42 -8.55
CA PRO A 264 -15.00 13.84 -9.63
C PRO A 264 -15.83 14.92 -10.31
N THR A 265 -15.74 14.97 -11.65
CA THR A 265 -16.52 15.93 -12.43
C THR A 265 -17.99 15.84 -12.03
N ALA A 266 -18.73 16.95 -12.12
CA ALA A 266 -20.16 16.95 -11.80
C ALA A 266 -20.92 15.82 -12.52
N ARG A 267 -20.47 15.45 -13.72
CA ARG A 267 -20.96 14.30 -14.49
C ARG A 267 -20.66 12.96 -13.84
N ALA A 268 -19.44 12.73 -13.36
CA ALA A 268 -19.09 11.49 -12.65
C ALA A 268 -19.92 11.30 -11.36
N LEU A 269 -20.20 12.39 -10.63
CA LEU A 269 -21.07 12.34 -9.45
C LEU A 269 -22.54 12.03 -9.81
N VAL A 270 -23.04 12.58 -10.92
CA VAL A 270 -24.39 12.27 -11.43
C VAL A 270 -24.46 10.82 -11.88
N ASP A 271 -23.47 10.34 -12.66
CA ASP A 271 -23.41 8.96 -13.12
C ASP A 271 -23.35 7.97 -11.95
N GLU A 272 -22.60 8.28 -10.88
CA GLU A 272 -22.52 7.43 -9.68
C GLU A 272 -23.84 7.41 -8.89
N ARG A 273 -24.58 8.54 -8.84
CA ARG A 273 -25.93 8.59 -8.24
C ARG A 273 -26.98 7.85 -9.06
N GLU A 274 -26.98 7.99 -10.38
CA GLU A 274 -27.87 7.25 -11.26
C GLU A 274 -27.62 5.75 -11.17
N ARG A 275 -26.35 5.36 -11.07
CA ARG A 275 -25.93 3.97 -10.86
C ARG A 275 -26.48 3.40 -9.57
N GLU A 276 -26.31 4.11 -8.46
CA GLU A 276 -26.84 3.67 -7.17
C GLU A 276 -28.37 3.60 -7.19
N SER A 277 -29.04 4.60 -7.78
CA SER A 277 -30.51 4.64 -7.87
C SER A 277 -31.06 3.43 -8.62
N ALA A 278 -30.44 3.04 -9.75
CA ALA A 278 -30.87 1.86 -10.52
C ALA A 278 -30.74 0.55 -9.72
N LEU A 279 -29.66 0.39 -8.94
CA LEU A 279 -29.49 -0.79 -8.08
C LEU A 279 -30.54 -0.80 -6.96
N ILE A 280 -30.80 0.34 -6.32
CA ILE A 280 -31.85 0.47 -5.30
C ILE A 280 -33.23 0.14 -5.88
N GLU A 281 -33.58 0.67 -7.05
CA GLU A 281 -34.84 0.38 -7.76
C GLU A 281 -34.97 -1.11 -8.10
N ALA A 282 -33.86 -1.80 -8.38
CA ALA A 282 -33.81 -3.25 -8.56
C ALA A 282 -33.85 -4.05 -7.25
N GLY A 283 -34.01 -3.39 -6.10
CA GLY A 283 -34.16 -3.98 -4.77
C GLY A 283 -32.85 -4.27 -4.03
N TRP A 284 -31.73 -3.68 -4.48
CA TRP A 284 -30.45 -3.80 -3.79
C TRP A 284 -30.36 -2.85 -2.59
N HIS A 285 -29.73 -3.34 -1.53
CA HIS A 285 -29.43 -2.58 -0.32
C HIS A 285 -27.93 -2.36 -0.21
N PHE A 286 -27.51 -1.23 0.37
CA PHE A 286 -26.11 -0.85 0.46
C PHE A 286 -25.65 -0.63 1.90
N VAL A 287 -24.43 -1.10 2.19
CA VAL A 287 -23.67 -0.70 3.38
C VAL A 287 -22.38 -0.03 2.92
N ARG A 288 -22.30 1.30 3.11
CA ARG A 288 -21.11 2.08 2.79
C ARG A 288 -20.11 2.09 3.94
N ILE A 289 -18.88 1.66 3.66
CA ILE A 289 -17.76 1.66 4.61
C ILE A 289 -16.74 2.71 4.17
N LYS A 290 -16.13 3.39 5.14
CA LYS A 290 -15.14 4.45 4.92
C LYS A 290 -13.96 4.17 5.83
N TRP A 291 -12.82 4.81 5.57
CA TRP A 291 -11.61 4.67 6.38
C TRP A 291 -11.87 4.78 7.89
N LYS A 292 -12.62 5.82 8.32
CA LYS A 292 -12.96 6.03 9.74
C LYS A 292 -13.74 4.88 10.38
N HIS A 293 -14.52 4.13 9.59
CA HIS A 293 -15.30 3.00 10.10
C HIS A 293 -14.40 1.78 10.36
N LEU A 294 -13.33 1.60 9.58
CA LEU A 294 -12.41 0.47 9.74
C LEU A 294 -11.61 0.51 11.05
N GLU A 295 -11.52 1.69 11.68
CA GLU A 295 -10.94 1.85 13.02
C GLU A 295 -11.91 1.42 14.15
N ARG A 296 -13.17 1.13 13.80
CA ARG A 296 -14.23 0.67 14.72
C ARG A 296 -14.87 -0.61 14.16
N PRO A 297 -14.12 -1.72 14.11
CA PRO A 297 -14.57 -2.94 13.43
C PRO A 297 -15.90 -3.48 13.99
N ASP A 298 -16.15 -3.34 15.28
CA ASP A 298 -17.40 -3.83 15.88
C ASP A 298 -18.64 -3.03 15.45
N GLU A 299 -18.51 -1.72 15.21
CA GLU A 299 -19.58 -0.91 14.62
C GLU A 299 -19.85 -1.33 13.17
N VAL A 300 -18.79 -1.62 12.40
CA VAL A 300 -18.91 -2.11 11.02
C VAL A 300 -19.61 -3.47 11.01
N LYS A 301 -19.19 -4.41 11.87
CA LYS A 301 -19.82 -5.72 12.04
C LYS A 301 -21.31 -5.59 12.33
N ALA A 302 -21.67 -4.76 13.32
CA ALA A 302 -23.07 -4.56 13.69
C ALA A 302 -23.90 -4.02 12.52
N ARG A 303 -23.37 -3.05 11.76
CA ARG A 303 -24.04 -2.48 10.58
C ARG A 303 -24.26 -3.51 9.47
N ILE A 304 -23.22 -4.29 9.14
CA ILE A 304 -23.30 -5.33 8.10
C ILE A 304 -24.27 -6.43 8.55
N LEU A 305 -24.18 -6.90 9.79
CA LEU A 305 -25.03 -7.95 10.31
C LEU A 305 -26.50 -7.53 10.36
N ALA A 306 -26.80 -6.30 10.79
CA ALA A 306 -28.15 -5.76 10.77
C ALA A 306 -28.72 -5.69 9.34
N ALA A 307 -27.92 -5.22 8.36
CA ALA A 307 -28.33 -5.20 6.96
C ALA A 307 -28.54 -6.62 6.40
N TYR A 308 -27.65 -7.56 6.72
CA TYR A 308 -27.74 -8.96 6.32
C TYR A 308 -29.00 -9.64 6.87
N GLN A 309 -29.35 -9.39 8.14
CA GLN A 309 -30.57 -9.93 8.77
C GLN A 309 -31.84 -9.28 8.23
N ALA A 310 -31.82 -7.98 7.93
CA ALA A 310 -32.95 -7.28 7.34
C ALA A 310 -33.20 -7.69 5.88
N SER A 311 -32.14 -8.03 5.14
CA SER A 311 -32.24 -8.53 3.76
C SER A 311 -32.84 -9.94 3.74
N ARG A 312 -34.03 -10.08 3.14
CA ARG A 312 -34.68 -11.38 2.95
C ARG A 312 -33.89 -12.17 1.91
N ARG A 313 -33.60 -13.43 2.22
CA ARG A 313 -33.07 -14.37 1.22
C ARG A 313 -34.17 -14.57 0.17
N ASN A 314 -33.88 -14.18 -1.07
CA ASN A 314 -34.72 -14.56 -2.19
C ASN A 314 -34.48 -16.05 -2.41
N GLU A 315 -35.50 -16.87 -2.16
CA GLU A 315 -35.52 -18.22 -2.72
C GLU A 315 -35.54 -18.02 -4.24
N ALA A 316 -34.47 -18.43 -4.92
CA ALA A 316 -34.40 -18.32 -6.37
C ALA A 316 -35.57 -19.08 -6.99
N ALA A 317 -36.28 -18.42 -7.92
CA ALA A 317 -37.15 -19.05 -8.90
C ALA A 317 -36.31 -19.78 -9.96
#